data_AF-A0A2V8DLJ3-F1
#
_entry.id   AF-A0A2V8DLJ3-F1
#
_cell.length_a   1.000
_cell.length_b   1.000
_cell.length_c   1.000
_cell.angle_alpha   90.00
_cell.angle_beta   90.00
_cell.angle_gamma   90.00
#
_symmetry.space_group_name_H-M   'P 1'
#
loop_
_entity.id
_entity.type
_entity.pdbx_description
1 polymer ?
#
loop_
_entity_poly.entity_id
_entity_poly.type
_entity_poly.pdbx_seq_one_letter_code
_entity_poly.pdbx_strand_id
1 'polypeptide(L)'
;MILIAGCKSMMADVVNAPSLLKGVLDRLYADFNSPDSATDPIQIVRRYERPADREVVGFLSAALAFGRVASVLQSVERLLSIVGDEPAAYVRRFDAHRDGAAFAHLGHRWTRGPDLVALVWLLSQMADRWGSIEAFFLDGYDPEAPDIADALDRFSSRALALDLKAAYGRVPRRPGVCYFFPRPSAGSACKRLNLYLRWMVRRDALDLGLWPRVSPAKLIVPLDTHVIRVGRCLGLTHYTSPGWAMARDITASLRRLDPDDPVKYDYALCHLGMMNACGFNRTQADAGCPLRGVCRPFGKVKVKRQKLKGKG
;
A
#
# COMPACT_ATOMS: atom_id res chain seq x y z
N MET A 1 3.08 55.42 -38.15
CA MET A 1 2.40 54.78 -37.00
C MET A 1 2.79 53.32 -36.96
N ILE A 2 3.25 52.88 -35.80
CA ILE A 2 3.94 51.63 -35.47
C ILE A 2 2.92 50.54 -35.05
N LEU A 3 3.32 49.26 -35.19
CA LEU A 3 2.74 47.98 -34.71
C LEU A 3 1.75 47.31 -35.69
N ILE A 4 2.04 46.15 -36.32
CA ILE A 4 2.44 44.80 -35.84
C ILE A 4 1.47 44.23 -34.79
N ALA A 5 0.57 43.37 -35.25
CA ALA A 5 0.02 42.22 -34.52
C ALA A 5 -0.34 41.18 -35.60
N GLY A 6 0.28 40.01 -35.70
CA GLY A 6 0.82 39.18 -34.63
C GLY A 6 -0.04 37.92 -34.55
N CYS A 7 0.40 36.89 -35.28
CA CYS A 7 0.28 35.47 -34.93
C CYS A 7 -1.04 35.03 -34.28
N LYS A 8 -2.01 34.57 -35.08
CA LYS A 8 -3.04 33.63 -34.60
C LYS A 8 -2.35 32.32 -34.26
N SER A 9 -2.03 32.19 -32.98
CA SER A 9 -1.60 30.99 -32.27
C SER A 9 -2.31 29.74 -32.81
N MET A 10 -1.55 28.92 -33.52
CA MET A 10 -1.88 27.55 -33.87
C MET A 10 -1.59 26.64 -32.66
N MET A 11 -2.62 25.92 -32.22
CA MET A 11 -2.52 24.57 -31.61
C MET A 11 -2.03 24.39 -30.16
N ALA A 12 -2.24 25.36 -29.27
CA ALA A 12 -2.14 25.12 -27.83
C ALA A 12 -3.40 25.69 -27.14
N ASP A 13 -4.15 24.83 -26.45
CA ASP A 13 -5.13 25.15 -25.36
C ASP A 13 -6.43 24.34 -25.35
N VAL A 14 -6.45 23.06 -25.74
CA VAL A 14 -7.52 22.14 -25.27
C VAL A 14 -7.02 20.69 -25.09
N VAL A 15 -5.99 20.49 -24.25
CA VAL A 15 -5.80 19.19 -23.59
C VAL A 15 -6.00 19.43 -22.10
N ASN A 16 -7.17 19.06 -21.60
CA ASN A 16 -7.59 19.28 -20.21
C ASN A 16 -6.50 18.80 -19.23
N ALA A 17 -6.17 19.59 -18.20
CA ALA A 17 -5.15 19.23 -17.21
C ALA A 17 -5.34 17.81 -16.58
N PRO A 18 -6.57 17.33 -16.32
CA PRO A 18 -6.82 15.94 -15.96
C PRO A 18 -6.39 14.90 -17.01
N SER A 19 -6.62 15.17 -18.29
CA SER A 19 -6.24 14.26 -19.39
C SER A 19 -4.72 14.17 -19.59
N LEU A 20 -4.00 15.29 -19.39
CA LEU A 20 -2.53 15.28 -19.35
C LEU A 20 -1.99 14.48 -18.17
N LEU A 21 -2.55 14.69 -16.97
CA LEU A 21 -2.14 13.94 -15.78
C LEU A 21 -2.37 12.44 -15.96
N LYS A 22 -3.56 12.05 -16.45
CA LYS A 22 -3.87 10.64 -16.75
C LYS A 22 -2.83 10.04 -17.70
N GLY A 23 -2.56 10.71 -18.82
CA GLY A 23 -1.59 10.21 -19.80
C GLY A 23 -0.17 10.03 -19.22
N VAL A 24 0.28 10.92 -18.34
CA VAL A 24 1.58 10.76 -17.67
C VAL A 24 1.54 9.59 -16.68
N LEU A 25 0.49 9.46 -15.87
CA LEU A 25 0.39 8.38 -14.89
C LEU A 25 0.19 7.00 -15.54
N ASP A 26 -0.53 6.91 -16.66
CA ASP A 26 -0.66 5.66 -17.43
C ASP A 26 0.69 5.21 -18.01
N ARG A 27 1.51 6.15 -18.52
CA ARG A 27 2.88 5.82 -18.97
C ARG A 27 3.75 5.33 -17.82
N LEU A 28 3.76 6.04 -16.69
CA LEU A 28 4.52 5.63 -15.51
C LEU A 28 4.06 4.27 -14.98
N TYR A 29 2.75 4.01 -15.01
CA TYR A 29 2.22 2.69 -14.68
C TYR A 29 2.76 1.63 -15.64
N ALA A 30 2.71 1.85 -16.96
CA ALA A 30 3.23 0.89 -17.93
C ALA A 30 4.75 0.62 -17.74
N ASP A 31 5.54 1.67 -17.47
CA ASP A 31 6.99 1.57 -17.29
C ASP A 31 7.37 0.77 -16.02
N PHE A 32 6.58 0.92 -14.96
CA PHE A 32 6.85 0.26 -13.67
C PHE A 32 6.05 -1.04 -13.46
N ASN A 33 5.06 -1.35 -14.29
CA ASN A 33 4.26 -2.57 -14.13
C ASN A 33 5.00 -3.79 -14.70
N SER A 34 6.13 -4.13 -14.10
CA SER A 34 6.97 -5.28 -14.44
C SER A 34 7.54 -5.89 -13.16
N PRO A 35 7.58 -7.23 -12.99
CA PRO A 35 8.09 -7.88 -11.78
C PRO A 35 9.49 -7.44 -11.32
N ASP A 36 10.33 -6.94 -12.24
CA ASP A 36 11.71 -6.53 -12.00
C ASP A 36 11.87 -5.02 -11.76
N SER A 37 10.78 -4.24 -11.77
CA SER A 37 10.82 -2.77 -11.67
C SER A 37 11.33 -2.26 -10.32
N ALA A 38 11.11 -3.03 -9.24
CA ALA A 38 11.78 -2.81 -7.96
C ALA A 38 11.66 -3.98 -7.00
N THR A 39 12.47 -3.91 -5.96
CA THR A 39 12.42 -4.77 -4.78
C THR A 39 11.15 -4.49 -3.98
N ASP A 40 10.23 -5.47 -3.92
CA ASP A 40 8.95 -5.38 -3.18
C ASP A 40 8.58 -6.74 -2.57
N PRO A 41 7.95 -6.80 -1.38
CA PRO A 41 7.54 -8.06 -0.77
C PRO A 41 6.61 -8.93 -1.63
N ILE A 42 5.87 -8.35 -2.59
CA ILE A 42 5.05 -9.12 -3.53
C ILE A 42 5.88 -10.13 -4.34
N GLN A 43 7.17 -9.85 -4.57
CA GLN A 43 8.07 -10.77 -5.25
C GLN A 43 8.23 -12.09 -4.49
N ILE A 44 8.19 -12.06 -3.16
CA ILE A 44 8.20 -13.28 -2.33
C ILE A 44 6.89 -14.06 -2.53
N VAL A 45 5.76 -13.36 -2.55
CA VAL A 45 4.42 -13.96 -2.75
C VAL A 45 4.34 -14.68 -4.11
N ARG A 46 4.90 -14.08 -5.16
CA ARG A 46 4.90 -14.63 -6.53
C ARG A 46 5.74 -15.90 -6.68
N ARG A 47 6.61 -16.25 -5.73
CA ARG A 47 7.38 -17.52 -5.75
C ARG A 47 6.49 -18.74 -5.51
N TYR A 48 5.34 -18.55 -4.88
CA TYR A 48 4.38 -19.63 -4.63
C TYR A 48 3.48 -19.80 -5.84
N GLU A 49 3.13 -21.05 -6.18
CA GLU A 49 2.24 -21.34 -7.31
C GLU A 49 0.77 -21.42 -6.89
N ARG A 50 0.51 -22.05 -5.74
CA ARG A 50 -0.86 -22.33 -5.30
C ARG A 50 -1.55 -21.04 -4.82
N PRO A 51 -2.79 -20.75 -5.28
CA PRO A 51 -3.54 -19.59 -4.83
C PRO A 51 -3.70 -19.47 -3.31
N ALA A 52 -3.95 -20.60 -2.62
CA ALA A 52 -4.09 -20.60 -1.17
C ALA A 52 -2.79 -20.22 -0.44
N ASP A 53 -1.63 -20.68 -0.95
CA ASP A 53 -0.32 -20.32 -0.39
C ASP A 53 -0.03 -18.82 -0.63
N ARG A 54 -0.34 -18.32 -1.83
CA ARG A 54 -0.23 -16.89 -2.15
C ARG A 54 -1.10 -16.00 -1.26
N GLU A 55 -2.31 -16.46 -0.92
CA GLU A 55 -3.22 -15.73 -0.03
C GLU A 55 -2.60 -15.54 1.37
N VAL A 56 -2.05 -16.61 1.95
CA VAL A 56 -1.38 -16.59 3.26
C VAL A 56 -0.10 -15.77 3.21
N VAL A 57 0.79 -16.06 2.25
CA VAL A 57 2.08 -15.38 2.14
C VAL A 57 1.89 -13.90 1.82
N GLY A 58 0.90 -13.56 1.01
CA GLY A 58 0.48 -12.18 0.76
C GLY A 58 0.12 -11.47 2.05
N PHE A 59 -0.69 -12.09 2.92
CA PHE A 59 -1.11 -11.49 4.17
C PHE A 59 0.08 -11.28 5.12
N LEU A 60 0.90 -12.32 5.32
CA LEU A 60 2.09 -12.25 6.19
C LEU A 60 3.10 -11.21 5.69
N SER A 61 3.31 -11.14 4.38
CA SER A 61 4.22 -10.17 3.75
C SER A 61 3.72 -8.73 3.91
N ALA A 62 2.43 -8.49 3.65
CA ALA A 62 1.83 -7.16 3.81
C ALA A 62 1.79 -6.72 5.28
N ALA A 63 1.49 -7.64 6.20
CA ALA A 63 1.50 -7.42 7.64
C ALA A 63 2.87 -6.90 8.13
N LEU A 64 3.97 -7.40 7.56
CA LEU A 64 5.34 -6.99 7.85
C LEU A 64 5.86 -5.81 7.02
N ALA A 65 5.08 -5.27 6.07
CA ALA A 65 5.48 -4.23 5.13
C ALA A 65 5.59 -2.80 5.73
N PHE A 66 6.39 -2.67 6.79
CA PHE A 66 6.70 -1.43 7.48
C PHE A 66 8.18 -1.36 7.87
N GLY A 67 8.84 -0.23 7.55
CA GLY A 67 10.27 -0.05 7.73
C GLY A 67 11.03 -0.03 6.40
N ARG A 68 12.34 -0.33 6.45
CA ARG A 68 13.18 -0.36 5.24
C ARG A 68 12.90 -1.64 4.48
N VAL A 69 12.79 -1.58 3.15
CA VAL A 69 12.44 -2.73 2.30
C VAL A 69 13.32 -3.96 2.57
N ALA A 70 14.65 -3.79 2.67
CA ALA A 70 15.57 -4.89 2.97
C ALA A 70 15.26 -5.60 4.31
N SER A 71 14.88 -4.83 5.34
CA SER A 71 14.48 -5.38 6.64
C SER A 71 13.11 -6.05 6.58
N VAL A 72 12.19 -5.54 5.76
CA VAL A 72 10.89 -6.19 5.52
C VAL A 72 11.11 -7.55 4.88
N LEU A 73 11.87 -7.61 3.78
CA LEU A 73 12.16 -8.86 3.09
C LEU A 73 12.84 -9.87 4.01
N GLN A 74 13.87 -9.47 4.75
CA GLN A 74 14.54 -10.36 5.70
C GLN A 74 13.57 -10.92 6.75
N SER A 75 12.67 -10.11 7.30
CA SER A 75 11.69 -10.55 8.29
C SER A 75 10.67 -11.52 7.68
N VAL A 76 10.22 -11.27 6.45
CA VAL A 76 9.32 -12.18 5.72
C VAL A 76 10.01 -13.51 5.45
N GLU A 77 11.24 -13.52 4.93
CA GLU A 77 11.98 -14.76 4.65
C GLU A 77 12.20 -15.58 5.93
N ARG A 78 12.56 -14.94 7.05
CA ARG A 78 12.72 -15.62 8.35
C ARG A 78 11.41 -16.19 8.89
N LEU A 79 10.28 -15.53 8.64
CA LEU A 79 8.98 -16.06 8.99
C LEU A 79 8.63 -17.27 8.10
N LEU A 80 8.85 -17.15 6.80
CA LEU A 80 8.56 -18.21 5.84
C LEU A 80 9.47 -19.43 6.01
N SER A 81 10.70 -19.28 6.51
CA SER A 81 11.54 -20.43 6.85
C SER A 81 10.99 -21.30 7.99
N ILE A 82 10.07 -20.76 8.80
CA ILE A 82 9.35 -21.53 9.84
C ILE A 82 8.05 -22.11 9.28
N VAL A 83 7.34 -21.35 8.45
CA VAL A 83 6.07 -21.74 7.83
C VAL A 83 6.28 -22.85 6.77
N GLY A 84 7.41 -22.83 6.06
CA GLY A 84 7.78 -23.79 5.02
C GLY A 84 7.10 -23.55 3.67
N ASP A 85 7.25 -24.52 2.77
CA ASP A 85 6.86 -24.41 1.35
C ASP A 85 5.36 -24.56 1.08
N GLU A 86 4.58 -24.98 2.09
CA GLU A 86 3.12 -25.10 2.01
C GLU A 86 2.40 -24.22 3.06
N PRO A 87 2.46 -22.88 2.94
CA PRO A 87 1.93 -21.94 3.93
C PRO A 87 0.45 -22.12 4.27
N ALA A 88 -0.41 -22.41 3.30
CA ALA A 88 -1.83 -22.61 3.57
C ALA A 88 -2.07 -23.88 4.38
N ALA A 89 -1.35 -24.96 4.04
CA ALA A 89 -1.42 -26.20 4.81
C ALA A 89 -0.82 -26.02 6.21
N TYR A 90 0.24 -25.22 6.35
CA TYR A 90 0.84 -24.87 7.64
C TYR A 90 -0.16 -24.12 8.52
N VAL A 91 -0.81 -23.09 7.98
CA VAL A 91 -1.82 -22.31 8.71
C VAL A 91 -2.98 -23.19 9.18
N ARG A 92 -3.52 -24.06 8.31
CA ARG A 92 -4.65 -24.94 8.67
C ARG A 92 -4.31 -25.95 9.78
N ARG A 93 -3.07 -26.42 9.86
CA ARG A 93 -2.64 -27.35 10.91
C ARG A 93 -2.04 -26.64 12.13
N PHE A 94 -1.87 -25.32 12.07
CA PHE A 94 -1.11 -24.56 13.06
C PHE A 94 -1.77 -24.63 14.43
N ASP A 95 -0.99 -24.98 15.43
CA ASP A 95 -1.42 -24.94 16.83
C ASP A 95 -0.48 -24.02 17.61
N ALA A 96 -1.04 -22.99 18.24
CA ALA A 96 -0.24 -21.95 18.90
C ALA A 96 0.61 -22.48 20.07
N HIS A 97 0.16 -23.54 20.76
CA HIS A 97 0.89 -24.13 21.88
C HIS A 97 2.03 -25.04 21.40
N ARG A 98 1.77 -25.86 20.37
CA ARG A 98 2.74 -26.79 19.79
C ARG A 98 3.81 -26.07 18.98
N ASP A 99 3.41 -25.16 18.11
CA ASP A 99 4.27 -24.59 17.07
C ASP A 99 4.88 -23.24 17.48
N GLY A 100 4.33 -22.59 18.52
CA GLY A 100 4.69 -21.22 18.90
C GLY A 100 6.16 -21.04 19.29
N ALA A 101 6.82 -22.07 19.81
CA ALA A 101 8.23 -22.00 20.22
C ALA A 101 9.18 -21.66 19.06
N ALA A 102 8.85 -22.08 17.83
CA ALA A 102 9.66 -21.80 16.64
C ALA A 102 9.76 -20.28 16.33
N PHE A 103 8.80 -19.48 16.82
CA PHE A 103 8.72 -18.04 16.58
C PHE A 103 9.51 -17.22 17.61
N ALA A 104 10.10 -17.85 18.64
CA ALA A 104 10.69 -17.15 19.79
C ALA A 104 11.77 -16.13 19.40
N HIS A 105 12.54 -16.39 18.35
CA HIS A 105 13.62 -15.51 17.87
C HIS A 105 13.19 -14.53 16.76
N LEU A 106 11.92 -14.55 16.36
CA LEU A 106 11.41 -13.62 15.39
C LEU A 106 11.12 -12.26 16.03
N GLY A 107 11.50 -11.21 15.30
CA GLY A 107 11.20 -9.84 15.67
C GLY A 107 11.28 -8.96 14.44
N HIS A 108 10.35 -8.03 14.33
CA HIS A 108 10.35 -7.01 13.29
C HIS A 108 9.92 -5.68 13.88
N ARG A 109 10.91 -4.81 14.13
CA ARG A 109 10.75 -3.56 14.89
C ARG A 109 10.13 -3.77 16.27
N TRP A 110 8.84 -3.48 16.44
CA TRP A 110 8.12 -3.64 17.70
C TRP A 110 7.28 -4.92 17.77
N THR A 111 7.13 -5.65 16.67
CA THR A 111 6.49 -6.97 16.63
C THR A 111 7.46 -8.03 17.13
N ARG A 112 6.99 -8.93 18.00
CA ARG A 112 7.78 -10.04 18.57
C ARG A 112 7.15 -11.40 18.26
N GLY A 113 7.87 -12.48 18.56
CA GLY A 113 7.42 -13.87 18.37
C GLY A 113 5.95 -14.13 18.75
N PRO A 114 5.49 -13.80 19.98
CA PRO A 114 4.09 -14.02 20.36
C PRO A 114 3.06 -13.29 19.48
N ASP A 115 3.41 -12.12 18.94
CA ASP A 115 2.51 -11.38 18.03
C ASP A 115 2.41 -12.08 16.66
N LEU A 116 3.47 -12.76 16.23
CA LEU A 116 3.47 -13.54 14.99
C LEU A 116 2.79 -14.89 15.18
N VAL A 117 2.95 -15.53 16.34
CA VAL A 117 2.14 -16.71 16.72
C VAL A 117 0.67 -16.34 16.71
N ALA A 118 0.30 -15.21 17.33
CA ALA A 118 -1.07 -14.72 17.31
C ALA A 118 -1.57 -14.43 15.90
N LEU A 119 -0.74 -13.83 15.04
CA LEU A 119 -1.09 -13.58 13.64
C LEU A 119 -1.41 -14.88 12.90
N VAL A 120 -0.54 -15.89 12.95
CA VAL A 120 -0.76 -17.18 12.28
C VAL A 120 -1.96 -17.92 12.90
N TRP A 121 -2.14 -17.84 14.21
CA TRP A 121 -3.29 -18.41 14.91
C TRP A 121 -4.62 -17.79 14.48
N LEU A 122 -4.65 -16.47 14.26
CA LEU A 122 -5.83 -15.80 13.70
C LEU A 122 -6.12 -16.28 12.28
N LEU A 123 -5.09 -16.41 11.43
CA LEU A 123 -5.27 -16.93 10.06
C LEU A 123 -5.76 -18.38 10.06
N SER A 124 -5.30 -19.21 11.00
CA SER A 124 -5.77 -20.58 11.19
C SER A 124 -7.28 -20.60 11.49
N GLN A 125 -7.71 -19.81 12.49
CA GLN A 125 -9.14 -19.69 12.82
C GLN A 125 -10.00 -19.14 11.67
N MET A 126 -9.46 -18.23 10.85
CA MET A 126 -10.14 -17.74 9.64
C MET A 126 -10.29 -18.88 8.61
N ALA A 127 -9.22 -19.63 8.35
CA ALA A 127 -9.23 -20.75 7.43
C ALA A 127 -10.19 -21.86 7.89
N ASP A 128 -10.25 -22.17 9.18
CA ASP A 128 -11.12 -23.23 9.70
C ASP A 128 -12.60 -22.88 9.65
N ARG A 129 -12.95 -21.62 9.95
CA ARG A 129 -14.36 -21.19 10.09
C ARG A 129 -14.95 -20.59 8.82
N TRP A 130 -14.13 -19.96 7.97
CA TRP A 130 -14.57 -19.35 6.70
C TRP A 130 -13.94 -19.99 5.45
N GLY A 131 -12.95 -20.88 5.60
CA GLY A 131 -12.30 -21.58 4.48
C GLY A 131 -11.12 -20.82 3.85
N SER A 132 -11.11 -19.49 3.91
CA SER A 132 -10.08 -18.61 3.32
C SER A 132 -10.07 -17.21 3.95
N ILE A 133 -9.02 -16.44 3.70
CA ILE A 133 -8.96 -15.03 4.12
C ILE A 133 -9.96 -14.20 3.29
N GLU A 134 -10.14 -14.51 1.99
CA GLU A 134 -11.15 -13.89 1.14
C GLU A 134 -12.55 -14.06 1.71
N ALA A 135 -12.95 -15.28 2.04
CA ALA A 135 -14.27 -15.56 2.60
C ALA A 135 -14.47 -14.85 3.94
N PHE A 136 -13.43 -14.79 4.78
CA PHE A 136 -13.46 -14.02 6.02
C PHE A 136 -13.62 -12.52 5.76
N PHE A 137 -13.01 -11.95 4.72
CA PHE A 137 -13.22 -10.55 4.34
C PHE A 137 -14.64 -10.31 3.83
N LEU A 138 -15.12 -11.17 2.93
CA LEU A 138 -16.41 -11.03 2.25
C LEU A 138 -17.61 -11.14 3.19
N ASP A 139 -17.49 -11.82 4.32
CA ASP A 139 -18.50 -11.83 5.39
C ASP A 139 -18.86 -10.41 5.88
N GLY A 140 -17.97 -9.43 5.73
CA GLY A 140 -18.21 -8.02 6.06
C GLY A 140 -18.37 -7.11 4.86
N TYR A 141 -18.32 -7.65 3.64
CA TYR A 141 -18.27 -6.87 2.42
C TYR A 141 -19.67 -6.60 1.88
N ASP A 142 -19.94 -5.34 1.56
CA ASP A 142 -21.16 -4.91 0.90
C ASP A 142 -20.83 -4.44 -0.53
N PRO A 143 -21.29 -5.14 -1.57
CA PRO A 143 -21.10 -4.74 -2.96
C PRO A 143 -21.70 -3.38 -3.31
N GLU A 144 -22.69 -2.89 -2.55
CA GLU A 144 -23.33 -1.59 -2.78
C GLU A 144 -22.59 -0.44 -2.07
N ALA A 145 -21.72 -0.74 -1.09
CA ALA A 145 -20.92 0.27 -0.41
C ALA A 145 -19.95 0.97 -1.38
N PRO A 146 -19.69 2.29 -1.24
CA PRO A 146 -18.90 3.06 -2.20
C PRO A 146 -17.44 2.62 -2.30
N ASP A 147 -16.89 2.06 -1.21
CA ASP A 147 -15.52 1.58 -1.11
C ASP A 147 -15.42 0.52 0.01
N ILE A 148 -14.22 -0.01 0.23
CA ILE A 148 -13.94 -1.08 1.19
C ILE A 148 -13.88 -0.64 2.68
N ALA A 149 -14.17 0.62 3.04
CA ALA A 149 -13.98 1.12 4.41
C ALA A 149 -14.67 0.23 5.46
N ASP A 150 -15.97 0.02 5.31
CA ASP A 150 -16.77 -0.71 6.30
C ASP A 150 -16.38 -2.19 6.35
N ALA A 151 -16.09 -2.78 5.19
CA ALA A 151 -15.59 -4.16 5.10
C ALA A 151 -14.28 -4.33 5.85
N LEU A 152 -13.36 -3.36 5.73
CA LEU A 152 -12.07 -3.38 6.41
C LEU A 152 -12.20 -3.17 7.92
N ASP A 153 -13.13 -2.31 8.35
CA ASP A 153 -13.47 -2.12 9.76
C ASP A 153 -14.03 -3.41 10.38
N ARG A 154 -14.95 -4.09 9.68
CA ARG A 154 -15.53 -5.36 10.09
C ARG A 154 -14.50 -6.48 10.11
N PHE A 155 -13.67 -6.59 9.06
CA PHE A 155 -12.57 -7.55 8.97
C PHE A 155 -11.65 -7.46 10.19
N SER A 156 -11.12 -6.27 10.48
CA SER A 156 -10.21 -6.06 11.59
C SER A 156 -10.88 -6.27 12.95
N SER A 157 -12.14 -5.85 13.10
CA SER A 157 -12.88 -6.01 14.36
C SER A 157 -13.19 -7.48 14.64
N ARG A 158 -13.65 -8.25 13.64
CA ARG A 158 -13.88 -9.69 13.78
C ARG A 158 -12.58 -10.44 14.03
N ALA A 159 -11.50 -10.10 13.32
CA ALA A 159 -10.20 -10.76 13.48
C ALA A 159 -9.70 -10.64 14.93
N LEU A 160 -9.81 -9.45 15.52
CA LEU A 160 -9.40 -9.21 16.91
C LEU A 160 -10.40 -9.73 17.97
N ALA A 161 -11.58 -10.19 17.55
CA ALA A 161 -12.56 -10.86 18.40
C ALA A 161 -12.39 -12.39 18.43
N LEU A 162 -11.55 -12.96 17.55
CA LEU A 162 -11.16 -14.37 17.59
C LEU A 162 -10.27 -14.67 18.80
N ASP A 163 -10.03 -15.96 19.06
CA ASP A 163 -9.22 -16.34 20.21
C ASP A 163 -7.77 -15.88 20.05
N LEU A 164 -7.29 -15.17 21.06
CA LEU A 164 -5.89 -14.76 21.21
C LEU A 164 -5.22 -15.44 22.41
N LYS A 165 -5.98 -16.17 23.23
CA LYS A 165 -5.50 -16.76 24.46
C LYS A 165 -4.52 -17.89 24.17
N ALA A 166 -4.73 -18.69 23.13
CA ALA A 166 -3.80 -19.75 22.77
C ALA A 166 -2.39 -19.21 22.44
N ALA A 167 -2.30 -18.02 21.83
CA ALA A 167 -1.03 -17.41 21.45
C ALA A 167 -0.35 -16.62 22.59
N TYR A 168 -1.12 -15.91 23.42
CA TYR A 168 -0.56 -15.04 24.45
C TYR A 168 -0.61 -15.62 25.87
N GLY A 169 -1.41 -16.67 26.11
CA GLY A 169 -1.81 -17.10 27.45
C GLY A 169 -2.68 -16.02 28.13
N ARG A 170 -2.05 -15.02 28.73
CA ARG A 170 -2.74 -13.82 29.23
C ARG A 170 -2.66 -12.71 28.18
N VAL A 171 -3.77 -12.44 27.51
CA VAL A 171 -3.84 -11.42 26.45
C VAL A 171 -3.52 -10.03 27.02
N PRO A 172 -2.49 -9.33 26.51
CA PRO A 172 -2.18 -7.97 26.93
C PRO A 172 -3.32 -7.00 26.63
N ARG A 173 -3.43 -5.90 27.38
CA ARG A 173 -4.43 -4.84 27.11
C ARG A 173 -4.33 -4.27 25.68
N ARG A 174 -3.12 -4.26 25.12
CA ARG A 174 -2.82 -3.87 23.73
C ARG A 174 -1.90 -4.94 23.14
N PRO A 175 -2.44 -6.05 22.63
CA PRO A 175 -1.62 -7.12 22.05
C PRO A 175 -0.99 -6.62 20.74
N GLY A 176 0.27 -6.95 20.46
CA GLY A 176 0.98 -6.44 19.29
C GLY A 176 0.35 -6.91 17.96
N VAL A 177 -0.38 -8.03 17.96
CA VAL A 177 -1.14 -8.50 16.79
C VAL A 177 -2.15 -7.45 16.27
N CYS A 178 -2.63 -6.54 17.11
CA CYS A 178 -3.57 -5.48 16.69
C CYS A 178 -3.00 -4.55 15.63
N TYR A 179 -1.68 -4.42 15.52
CA TYR A 179 -1.05 -3.61 14.49
C TYR A 179 -1.28 -4.18 13.07
N PHE A 180 -1.54 -5.48 12.94
CA PHE A 180 -1.85 -6.11 11.65
C PHE A 180 -3.30 -5.91 11.21
N PHE A 181 -4.17 -5.52 12.14
CA PHE A 181 -5.61 -5.30 11.92
C PHE A 181 -6.00 -3.85 12.22
N PRO A 182 -5.40 -2.85 11.54
CA PRO A 182 -5.82 -1.47 11.69
C PRO A 182 -7.24 -1.25 11.16
N ARG A 183 -7.87 -0.16 11.62
CA ARG A 183 -9.25 0.20 11.30
C ARG A 183 -9.36 1.60 10.69
N PRO A 184 -10.13 1.77 9.59
CA PRO A 184 -10.48 3.09 9.07
C PRO A 184 -11.13 3.99 10.12
N SER A 185 -12.12 3.46 10.86
CA SER A 185 -12.81 4.16 11.95
C SER A 185 -11.90 4.67 13.08
N ALA A 186 -10.71 4.06 13.25
CA ALA A 186 -9.70 4.49 14.22
C ALA A 186 -8.72 5.53 13.65
N GLY A 187 -8.99 6.06 12.45
CA GLY A 187 -8.17 7.06 11.76
C GLY A 187 -6.93 6.51 11.04
N SER A 188 -6.67 5.20 11.14
CA SER A 188 -5.52 4.59 10.46
C SER A 188 -5.68 4.63 8.95
N ALA A 189 -4.60 4.96 8.23
CA ALA A 189 -4.59 4.85 6.78
C ALA A 189 -4.68 3.40 6.27
N CYS A 190 -4.58 2.41 7.16
CA CYS A 190 -4.67 0.98 6.87
C CYS A 190 -3.73 0.50 5.74
N LYS A 191 -2.62 1.22 5.51
CA LYS A 191 -1.67 1.01 4.41
C LYS A 191 -1.35 -0.46 4.14
N ARG A 192 -1.07 -1.24 5.19
CA ARG A 192 -0.71 -2.67 5.05
C ARG A 192 -1.86 -3.54 4.54
N LEU A 193 -3.07 -3.35 5.08
CA LEU A 193 -4.23 -4.08 4.59
C LEU A 193 -4.65 -3.60 3.19
N ASN A 194 -4.56 -2.30 2.91
CA ASN A 194 -4.79 -1.78 1.55
C ASN A 194 -3.78 -2.36 0.55
N LEU A 195 -2.52 -2.55 0.95
CA LEU A 195 -1.49 -3.18 0.12
C LEU A 195 -1.82 -4.65 -0.16
N TYR A 196 -2.23 -5.39 0.88
CA TYR A 196 -2.69 -6.77 0.74
C TYR A 196 -3.89 -6.87 -0.21
N LEU A 197 -4.93 -6.06 0.01
CA LEU A 197 -6.13 -6.05 -0.82
C LEU A 197 -5.81 -5.67 -2.25
N ARG A 198 -4.89 -4.71 -2.48
CA ARG A 198 -4.41 -4.39 -3.82
C ARG A 198 -3.85 -5.63 -4.52
N TRP A 199 -2.93 -6.35 -3.87
CA TRP A 199 -2.31 -7.56 -4.42
C TRP A 199 -3.33 -8.68 -4.70
N MET A 200 -4.33 -8.85 -3.83
CA MET A 200 -5.31 -9.93 -3.98
C MET A 200 -6.40 -9.60 -5.00
N VAL A 201 -6.85 -8.35 -5.08
CA VAL A 201 -8.02 -7.94 -5.86
C VAL A 201 -7.65 -7.50 -7.27
N ARG A 202 -6.58 -6.69 -7.43
CA ARG A 202 -6.14 -6.25 -8.75
C ARG A 202 -5.40 -7.38 -9.46
N ARG A 203 -5.46 -7.37 -10.78
CA ARG A 203 -4.76 -8.34 -11.65
C ARG A 203 -3.97 -7.59 -12.71
N ASP A 204 -2.65 -7.64 -12.63
CA ASP A 204 -1.75 -7.08 -13.64
C ASP A 204 -0.43 -7.86 -13.68
N ALA A 205 0.69 -7.25 -14.09
CA ALA A 205 1.98 -7.94 -14.12
C ALA A 205 2.54 -8.21 -12.71
N LEU A 206 2.11 -7.41 -11.73
CA LEU A 206 2.53 -7.44 -10.34
C LEU A 206 1.48 -8.14 -9.46
N ASP A 207 0.27 -7.57 -9.41
CA ASP A 207 -0.84 -7.97 -8.56
C ASP A 207 -1.50 -9.27 -9.06
N LEU A 208 -1.99 -10.10 -8.13
CA LEU A 208 -2.24 -11.52 -8.36
C LEU A 208 -3.66 -11.83 -8.87
N GLY A 209 -4.65 -11.01 -8.52
CA GLY A 209 -6.04 -11.18 -8.95
C GLY A 209 -6.72 -12.44 -8.40
N LEU A 210 -6.44 -12.80 -7.15
CA LEU A 210 -6.98 -13.99 -6.48
C LEU A 210 -8.38 -13.80 -5.90
N TRP A 211 -8.83 -12.56 -5.68
CA TRP A 211 -10.10 -12.22 -5.05
C TRP A 211 -11.07 -11.59 -6.07
N PRO A 212 -11.70 -12.38 -6.95
CA PRO A 212 -12.50 -11.86 -8.06
C PRO A 212 -13.82 -11.22 -7.64
N ARG A 213 -14.24 -11.41 -6.38
CA ARG A 213 -15.53 -10.93 -5.85
C ARG A 213 -15.50 -9.48 -5.36
N VAL A 214 -14.31 -8.89 -5.26
CA VAL A 214 -14.15 -7.47 -4.89
C VAL A 214 -13.73 -6.70 -6.13
N SER A 215 -14.38 -5.57 -6.40
CA SER A 215 -13.99 -4.73 -7.54
C SER A 215 -12.76 -3.86 -7.23
N PRO A 216 -11.75 -3.78 -8.12
CA PRO A 216 -10.65 -2.82 -8.02
C PRO A 216 -11.09 -1.36 -7.82
N ALA A 217 -12.23 -0.96 -8.38
CA ALA A 217 -12.79 0.40 -8.28
C ALA A 217 -13.07 0.85 -6.83
N LYS A 218 -13.31 -0.12 -5.94
CA LYS A 218 -13.63 0.09 -4.52
C LYS A 218 -12.40 0.12 -3.61
N LEU A 219 -11.23 -0.25 -4.12
CA LEU A 219 -10.00 -0.27 -3.34
C LEU A 219 -9.57 1.15 -2.94
N ILE A 220 -8.77 1.24 -1.89
CA ILE A 220 -8.15 2.46 -1.39
C ILE A 220 -6.63 2.32 -1.50
N VAL A 221 -5.94 3.37 -1.94
CA VAL A 221 -4.48 3.35 -2.08
C VAL A 221 -3.79 2.99 -0.76
N PRO A 222 -2.74 2.14 -0.78
CA PRO A 222 -1.88 1.94 0.37
C PRO A 222 -1.04 3.20 0.62
N LEU A 223 -1.49 4.02 1.57
CA LEU A 223 -0.92 5.34 1.82
C LEU A 223 0.47 5.26 2.47
N ASP A 224 1.53 5.30 1.66
CA ASP A 224 2.91 5.41 2.12
C ASP A 224 3.45 6.85 2.02
N THR A 225 4.67 7.06 2.52
CA THR A 225 5.31 8.39 2.55
C THR A 225 5.60 8.95 1.15
N HIS A 226 5.81 8.09 0.16
CA HIS A 226 6.03 8.49 -1.23
C HIS A 226 4.71 8.89 -1.90
N VAL A 227 3.65 8.10 -1.74
CA VAL A 227 2.29 8.41 -2.21
C VAL A 227 1.78 9.71 -1.55
N ILE A 228 2.00 9.90 -0.24
CA ILE A 228 1.66 11.16 0.44
C ILE A 228 2.40 12.33 -0.21
N ARG A 229 3.72 12.21 -0.39
CA ARG A 229 4.54 13.29 -0.93
C ARG A 229 4.15 13.64 -2.36
N VAL A 230 4.10 12.64 -3.24
CA VAL A 230 3.79 12.84 -4.66
C VAL A 230 2.32 13.25 -4.84
N GLY A 231 1.39 12.65 -4.09
CA GLY A 231 -0.01 13.03 -4.11
C GLY A 231 -0.24 14.50 -3.74
N ARG A 232 0.48 15.02 -2.75
CA ARG A 232 0.44 16.46 -2.41
C ARG A 232 1.07 17.34 -3.49
N CYS A 233 2.15 16.89 -4.12
CA CYS A 233 2.79 17.62 -5.22
C CYS A 233 1.87 17.72 -6.45
N LEU A 234 1.06 16.68 -6.68
CA LEU A 234 0.07 16.60 -7.75
C LEU A 234 -1.28 17.23 -7.40
N GLY A 235 -1.47 17.70 -6.16
CA GLY A 235 -2.77 18.22 -5.70
C GLY A 235 -3.87 17.16 -5.62
N LEU A 236 -3.52 15.87 -5.47
CA LEU A 236 -4.49 14.77 -5.32
C LEU A 236 -5.18 14.78 -3.96
N THR A 237 -4.65 15.51 -2.98
CA THR A 237 -5.26 15.67 -1.68
C THR A 237 -5.04 17.04 -1.08
N HIS A 238 -6.04 17.48 -0.31
CA HIS A 238 -5.99 18.70 0.48
C HIS A 238 -5.54 18.45 1.94
N TYR A 239 -5.58 17.19 2.39
CA TYR A 239 -5.22 16.84 3.76
C TYR A 239 -3.72 17.07 4.01
N THR A 240 -3.39 17.45 5.24
CA THR A 240 -2.00 17.62 5.68
C THR A 240 -1.50 16.46 6.53
N SER A 241 -2.39 15.86 7.31
CA SER A 241 -2.10 14.73 8.20
C SER A 241 -2.40 13.39 7.51
N PRO A 242 -1.47 12.42 7.54
CA PRO A 242 -1.72 11.08 7.03
C PRO A 242 -2.82 10.36 7.82
N GLY A 243 -3.67 9.60 7.13
CA GLY A 243 -4.77 8.85 7.73
C GLY A 243 -5.72 8.32 6.67
N TRP A 244 -6.81 7.67 7.11
CA TRP A 244 -7.83 7.13 6.20
C TRP A 244 -8.41 8.19 5.27
N ALA A 245 -8.72 9.37 5.82
CA ALA A 245 -9.29 10.48 5.05
C ALA A 245 -8.38 10.91 3.88
N MET A 246 -7.06 11.02 4.13
CA MET A 246 -6.08 11.32 3.07
C MET A 246 -6.00 10.20 2.03
N ALA A 247 -5.97 8.93 2.45
CA ALA A 247 -5.92 7.79 1.53
C ALA A 247 -7.16 7.77 0.61
N ARG A 248 -8.34 7.99 1.19
CA ARG A 248 -9.61 8.05 0.47
C ARG A 248 -9.70 9.24 -0.49
N ASP A 249 -9.21 10.42 -0.08
CA ASP A 249 -9.18 11.64 -0.89
C ASP A 249 -8.24 11.52 -2.10
N ILE A 250 -7.04 10.97 -1.89
CA ILE A 250 -6.12 10.63 -3.01
C ILE A 250 -6.80 9.65 -3.97
N THR A 251 -7.41 8.60 -3.43
CA THR A 251 -8.11 7.59 -4.25
C THR A 251 -9.25 8.21 -5.05
N ALA A 252 -10.06 9.10 -4.45
CA ALA A 252 -11.13 9.80 -5.14
C ALA A 252 -10.59 10.69 -6.28
N SER A 253 -9.42 11.30 -6.09
CA SER A 253 -8.74 12.04 -7.16
C SER A 253 -8.26 11.16 -8.30
N LEU A 254 -7.69 10.00 -8.00
CA LEU A 254 -7.27 9.02 -9.00
C LEU A 254 -8.47 8.38 -9.72
N ARG A 255 -9.60 8.21 -9.04
CA ARG A 255 -10.86 7.71 -9.63
C ARG A 255 -11.42 8.61 -10.72
N ARG A 256 -11.15 9.92 -10.67
CA ARG A 256 -11.49 10.83 -11.77
C ARG A 256 -10.64 10.61 -13.02
N LEU A 257 -9.50 9.93 -12.89
CA LEU A 257 -8.61 9.57 -14.00
C LEU A 257 -8.94 8.17 -14.52
N ASP A 258 -9.14 7.22 -13.61
CA ASP A 258 -9.53 5.84 -13.92
C ASP A 258 -10.59 5.36 -12.93
N PRO A 259 -11.88 5.30 -13.32
CA PRO A 259 -12.95 4.90 -12.42
C PRO A 259 -12.94 3.40 -12.10
N ASP A 260 -12.38 2.57 -12.98
CA ASP A 260 -12.43 1.12 -12.88
C ASP A 260 -11.26 0.57 -12.05
N ASP A 261 -10.09 1.20 -12.14
CA ASP A 261 -8.91 0.85 -11.35
C ASP A 261 -8.12 2.10 -10.88
N PRO A 262 -8.65 2.86 -9.90
CA PRO A 262 -7.98 4.06 -9.40
C PRO A 262 -6.67 3.75 -8.67
N VAL A 263 -6.53 2.54 -8.12
CA VAL A 263 -5.39 2.18 -7.28
C VAL A 263 -4.17 1.81 -8.11
N LYS A 264 -4.29 1.46 -9.40
CA LYS A 264 -3.15 1.12 -10.28
C LYS A 264 -1.99 2.11 -10.27
N TYR A 265 -2.28 3.38 -10.04
CA TYR A 265 -1.27 4.43 -10.04
C TYR A 265 -0.43 4.46 -8.77
N ASP A 266 -0.86 3.83 -7.66
CA ASP A 266 -0.18 3.89 -6.37
C ASP A 266 1.28 3.39 -6.45
N TYR A 267 1.49 2.28 -7.16
CA TYR A 267 2.80 1.67 -7.36
C TYR A 267 3.73 2.64 -8.09
N ALA A 268 3.27 3.21 -9.20
CA ALA A 268 4.01 4.19 -9.98
C ALA A 268 4.37 5.45 -9.17
N LEU A 269 3.42 5.97 -8.37
CA LEU A 269 3.64 7.12 -7.49
C LEU A 269 4.69 6.80 -6.40
N CYS A 270 4.65 5.59 -5.84
CA CYS A 270 5.63 5.12 -4.86
C CYS A 270 7.03 5.01 -5.48
N HIS A 271 7.16 4.37 -6.64
CA HIS A 271 8.42 4.14 -7.36
C HIS A 271 9.10 5.44 -7.74
N LEU A 272 8.33 6.38 -8.27
CA LEU A 272 8.82 7.70 -8.58
C LEU A 272 9.41 8.39 -7.35
N GLY A 273 8.77 8.19 -6.19
CA GLY A 273 9.25 8.70 -4.93
C GLY A 273 10.54 8.01 -4.43
N MET A 274 10.71 6.71 -4.68
CA MET A 274 11.88 5.94 -4.29
C MET A 274 13.10 6.24 -5.18
N MET A 275 12.90 6.40 -6.48
CA MET A 275 13.94 6.77 -7.45
C MET A 275 14.51 8.18 -7.23
N ASN A 276 13.97 8.94 -6.25
CA ASN A 276 14.36 10.32 -5.97
C ASN A 276 14.19 11.27 -7.17
N ALA A 277 13.43 10.86 -8.21
CA ALA A 277 13.17 11.66 -9.41
C ALA A 277 12.29 12.89 -9.09
N CYS A 278 11.52 12.84 -8.01
CA CYS A 278 10.83 14.00 -7.47
C CYS A 278 11.79 14.83 -6.59
N GLY A 279 12.32 15.94 -7.13
CA GLY A 279 13.17 16.87 -6.39
C GLY A 279 12.40 17.92 -5.58
N PHE A 280 11.16 17.64 -5.20
CA PHE A 280 10.42 18.46 -4.23
C PHE A 280 11.22 18.53 -2.92
N ASN A 281 11.70 19.75 -2.57
CA ASN A 281 12.67 20.07 -1.50
C ASN A 281 14.16 19.83 -1.80
N ARG A 282 14.58 19.69 -3.07
CA ARG A 282 15.98 19.55 -3.49
C ARG A 282 16.42 20.67 -4.42
N THR A 283 17.73 20.94 -4.45
CA THR A 283 18.36 21.98 -5.30
C THR A 283 18.12 21.73 -6.81
N GLN A 284 18.04 20.46 -7.21
CA GLN A 284 17.81 20.06 -8.62
C GLN A 284 16.35 20.26 -9.09
N ALA A 285 15.43 20.65 -8.20
CA ALA A 285 14.02 20.92 -8.49
C ALA A 285 13.34 19.79 -9.31
N ASP A 286 12.78 20.10 -10.48
CA ASP A 286 12.02 19.18 -11.33
C ASP A 286 12.76 18.78 -12.61
N ALA A 287 14.05 19.10 -12.74
CA ALA A 287 14.80 18.96 -14.00
C ALA A 287 14.79 17.55 -14.61
N GLY A 288 14.68 16.51 -13.76
CA GLY A 288 14.56 15.10 -14.17
C GLY A 288 13.25 14.44 -13.73
N CYS A 289 12.24 15.22 -13.34
CA CYS A 289 10.98 14.68 -12.85
C CYS A 289 10.05 14.36 -14.03
N PRO A 290 9.59 13.11 -14.22
CA PRO A 290 8.63 12.76 -15.28
C PRO A 290 7.24 13.39 -15.08
N LEU A 291 6.98 14.00 -13.91
CA LEU A 291 5.77 14.79 -13.64
C LEU A 291 5.95 16.28 -13.97
N ARG A 292 7.07 16.70 -14.57
CA ARG A 292 7.30 18.08 -14.97
C ARG A 292 6.18 18.57 -15.90
N GLY A 293 5.67 19.77 -15.64
CA GLY A 293 4.57 20.38 -16.40
C GLY A 293 3.16 19.99 -15.93
N VAL A 294 2.98 18.85 -15.25
CA VAL A 294 1.68 18.43 -14.67
C VAL A 294 1.64 18.55 -13.14
N CYS A 295 2.81 18.58 -12.49
CA CYS A 295 2.97 18.73 -11.05
C CYS A 295 2.88 20.20 -10.61
N ARG A 296 2.09 20.50 -9.57
CA ARG A 296 1.93 21.84 -8.99
C ARG A 296 2.08 21.76 -7.47
N PRO A 297 3.33 21.70 -6.96
CA PRO A 297 3.55 21.55 -5.53
C PRO A 297 3.03 22.75 -4.75
N PHE A 298 2.16 22.51 -3.76
CA PHE A 298 1.72 23.53 -2.83
C PHE A 298 2.82 23.84 -1.80
N GLY A 299 3.28 25.10 -1.78
CA GLY A 299 4.25 25.63 -0.81
C GLY A 299 5.66 25.81 -1.38
N LYS A 300 6.15 27.06 -1.40
CA LYS A 300 7.51 27.41 -1.83
C LYS A 300 8.55 26.86 -0.83
N VAL A 301 9.57 26.19 -1.35
CA VAL A 301 10.86 26.05 -0.64
C VAL A 301 11.47 27.44 -0.55
N LYS A 302 11.63 27.98 0.67
CA LYS A 302 12.56 29.10 0.90
C LYS A 302 13.97 28.58 0.65
N VAL A 303 14.50 28.77 -0.56
CA VAL A 303 15.92 28.54 -0.85
C VAL A 303 16.71 29.53 0.02
N LYS A 304 17.41 29.04 1.05
CA LYS A 304 18.37 29.85 1.80
C LYS A 304 19.44 30.31 0.81
N ARG A 305 19.43 31.59 0.43
CA ARG A 305 20.55 32.23 -0.26
C ARG A 305 21.79 32.07 0.62
N GLN A 306 22.77 31.28 0.17
CA GLN A 306 24.11 31.32 0.75
C GLN A 306 24.61 32.75 0.61
N LYS A 307 24.91 33.39 1.75
CA LYS A 307 25.65 34.66 1.78
C LYS A 307 27.01 34.40 1.13
N LEU A 308 27.22 34.96 -0.06
CA LEU A 308 28.55 35.19 -0.60
C LEU A 308 29.33 35.99 0.46
N LYS A 309 30.33 35.35 1.09
CA LYS A 309 31.35 36.06 1.86
C LYS A 309 32.14 36.90 0.86
N GLY A 310 31.85 38.21 0.83
CA GLY A 310 32.72 39.18 0.21
C GLY A 310 34.06 39.17 0.96
N LYS A 311 35.14 38.94 0.21
CA LYS A 311 36.49 39.30 0.62
C LYS A 311 36.53 40.83 0.70
N GLY A 312 36.94 41.33 1.85
CA GLY A 312 37.41 42.69 2.11
C GLY A 312 38.47 42.56 3.17
#